data_AF-A0A0K0G861-F1
#
_entry.id   AF-A0A0K0G861-F1
#
_cell.length_a   1.000
_cell.length_b   1.000
_cell.length_c   1.000
_cell.angle_alpha   90.00
_cell.angle_beta   90.00
_cell.angle_gamma   90.00
#
_symmetry.space_group_name_H-M   'P 1'
#
loop_
_entity.id
_entity.type
_entity.pdbx_description
1 polymer ?
#
loop_
_entity_poly.entity_id
_entity_poly.type
_entity_poly.pdbx_seq_one_letter_code
_entity_poly.pdbx_strand_id
1 'polypeptide(L)'
;MSKWFYWNTALLVIVIVRVVTYFSFPKLTLPIIFGLIGFLFFLFNWTRNAVFSTIRNVDDRKTKIKLANLSKKVMPFHRYTGTIALVIIMIHVFFIGYWYGFSFTNIKMIFGLLALINLIFMVMTGWWRLMKPTGKLRRIHLRLGISLFFLITLHVLF
;
A
#
# COMPACT_ATOMS: atom_id res chain seq x y z
N MET A 1 -0.52 20.76 2.01
CA MET A 1 -0.11 19.36 1.72
C MET A 1 -0.91 18.82 0.54
N SER A 2 -0.41 17.81 -0.18
CA SER A 2 -1.12 17.26 -1.35
C SER A 2 -2.39 16.50 -0.96
N LYS A 3 -3.38 16.44 -1.87
CA LYS A 3 -4.65 15.68 -1.65
C LYS A 3 -4.39 14.21 -1.27
N TRP A 4 -3.34 13.62 -1.85
CA TRP A 4 -2.91 12.25 -1.56
C TRP A 4 -2.42 12.05 -0.13
N PHE A 5 -1.89 13.07 0.53
CA PHE A 5 -1.54 12.99 1.95
C PHE A 5 -2.80 12.77 2.79
N TYR A 6 -3.84 13.57 2.56
CA TYR A 6 -5.11 13.43 3.28
C TYR A 6 -5.79 12.09 3.00
N TRP A 7 -5.77 11.60 1.75
CA TRP A 7 -6.28 10.26 1.43
C TRP A 7 -5.51 9.15 2.16
N ASN A 8 -4.19 9.24 2.25
CA ASN A 8 -3.39 8.26 3.01
C ASN A 8 -3.73 8.29 4.50
N THR A 9 -3.82 9.48 5.09
CA THR A 9 -4.17 9.65 6.49
C THR A 9 -5.58 9.14 6.77
N ALA A 10 -6.55 9.44 5.90
CA ALA A 10 -7.92 8.94 6.03
C ALA A 10 -7.94 7.41 5.99
N LEU A 11 -7.26 6.79 5.02
CA LEU A 11 -7.19 5.32 4.94
C LEU A 11 -6.52 4.71 6.18
N LEU A 12 -5.46 5.31 6.70
CA LEU A 12 -4.82 4.88 7.94
C LEU A 12 -5.79 4.92 9.12
N VAL A 13 -6.50 6.04 9.30
CA VAL A 13 -7.48 6.20 10.38
C VAL A 13 -8.60 5.17 10.23
N ILE A 14 -9.14 4.97 9.03
CA ILE A 14 -10.18 3.95 8.78
C ILE A 14 -9.69 2.56 9.17
N VAL A 15 -8.47 2.17 8.77
CA VAL A 15 -7.90 0.86 9.13
C VAL A 15 -7.73 0.74 10.64
N ILE A 16 -7.17 1.76 11.31
CA ILE A 16 -6.99 1.74 12.77
C ILE A 16 -8.34 1.59 13.47
N VAL A 17 -9.33 2.40 13.10
CA VAL A 17 -10.69 2.32 13.67
C VAL A 17 -11.26 0.93 13.45
N ARG A 18 -11.20 0.37 12.23
CA ARG A 18 -11.71 -0.98 11.95
C ARG A 18 -11.00 -2.05 12.76
N VAL A 19 -9.68 -1.97 12.92
CA VAL A 19 -8.93 -2.93 13.73
C VAL A 19 -9.30 -2.83 15.21
N VAL A 20 -9.48 -1.61 15.75
CA VAL A 20 -9.75 -1.39 17.18
C VAL A 20 -11.21 -1.65 17.54
N THR A 21 -12.18 -1.24 16.71
CA THR A 21 -13.61 -1.31 17.06
C THR A 21 -14.22 -2.68 16.77
N TYR A 22 -13.86 -3.31 15.65
CA TYR A 22 -14.44 -4.60 15.25
C TYR A 22 -13.78 -5.77 15.97
N PHE A 23 -12.54 -5.60 16.40
CA PHE A 23 -11.82 -6.54 17.24
C PHE A 23 -11.62 -5.90 18.60
N SER A 24 -12.70 -5.82 19.38
CA SER A 24 -12.65 -5.42 20.78
C SER A 24 -11.66 -6.36 21.48
N PHE A 25 -10.43 -5.88 21.73
CA PHE A 25 -9.31 -6.71 22.14
C PHE A 25 -9.63 -7.47 23.43
N PRO A 26 -9.46 -8.81 23.41
CA PRO A 26 -8.31 -9.38 24.13
C PRO A 26 -7.38 -10.26 23.27
N LYS A 27 -7.75 -10.61 22.03
CA LYS A 27 -6.89 -11.44 21.14
C LYS A 27 -6.97 -10.95 19.69
N LEU A 28 -6.04 -10.08 19.31
CA LEU A 28 -5.79 -9.76 17.90
C LEU A 28 -5.42 -11.07 17.19
N THR A 29 -6.24 -11.55 16.25
CA THR A 29 -5.92 -12.79 15.54
C THR A 29 -4.72 -12.56 14.62
N LEU A 30 -3.85 -13.56 14.51
CA LEU A 30 -2.66 -13.50 13.66
C LEU A 30 -2.92 -13.02 12.22
N PRO A 31 -4.02 -13.33 11.51
CA PRO A 31 -4.24 -12.83 10.15
C PRO A 31 -4.34 -11.31 10.14
N ILE A 32 -5.01 -10.72 11.14
CA ILE A 32 -5.19 -9.27 11.22
C ILE A 32 -3.86 -8.58 11.50
N ILE A 33 -3.01 -9.17 12.35
CA ILE A 33 -1.66 -8.64 12.62
C ILE A 33 -0.85 -8.59 11.32
N PHE A 34 -0.76 -9.69 10.57
CA PHE A 34 -0.04 -9.71 9.30
C PHE A 34 -0.69 -8.78 8.27
N GLY A 35 -2.01 -8.71 8.22
CA GLY A 35 -2.74 -7.78 7.35
C GLY A 35 -2.40 -6.31 7.66
N LEU A 36 -2.38 -5.93 8.94
CA LEU A 36 -2.05 -4.59 9.40
C LEU A 36 -0.59 -4.24 9.10
N ILE A 37 0.35 -5.12 9.42
CA ILE A 37 1.78 -4.88 9.14
C ILE A 37 2.00 -4.72 7.62
N GLY A 38 1.41 -5.61 6.81
CA GLY A 38 1.49 -5.53 5.35
C GLY A 38 0.90 -4.22 4.81
N PHE A 39 -0.26 -3.81 5.34
CA PHE A 39 -0.88 -2.52 5.04
C PHE A 39 0.03 -1.34 5.39
N LEU A 40 0.69 -1.35 6.55
CA LEU A 40 1.59 -0.26 6.95
C LEU A 40 2.81 -0.15 6.01
N PHE A 41 3.41 -1.27 5.59
CA PHE A 41 4.48 -1.25 4.58
C PHE A 41 3.99 -0.72 3.22
N PHE A 42 2.78 -1.10 2.81
CA PHE A 42 2.15 -0.54 1.62
C PHE A 42 1.94 0.97 1.76
N LEU A 43 1.36 1.43 2.86
CA LEU A 43 1.01 2.84 3.06
C LEU A 43 2.27 3.71 3.16
N PHE A 44 3.30 3.24 3.85
CA PHE A 44 4.62 3.88 3.87
C PHE A 44 5.16 4.05 2.44
N ASN A 45 5.07 3.01 1.61
CA ASN A 45 5.48 3.10 0.21
C ASN A 45 4.65 4.08 -0.60
N TRP A 46 3.34 4.03 -0.42
CA TRP A 46 2.38 4.85 -1.14
C TRP A 46 2.49 6.34 -0.76
N THR A 47 2.95 6.66 0.45
CA THR A 47 3.21 8.03 0.91
C THR A 47 4.16 8.81 0.01
N ARG A 48 5.02 8.12 -0.77
CA ARG A 48 5.85 8.76 -1.80
C ARG A 48 5.03 9.49 -2.85
N ASN A 49 3.86 8.97 -3.23
CA ASN A 49 2.98 9.64 -4.19
C ASN A 49 2.53 11.01 -3.64
N ALA A 50 2.19 11.06 -2.35
CA ALA A 50 1.87 12.30 -1.66
C ALA A 50 3.07 13.26 -1.61
N VAL A 51 4.27 12.76 -1.27
CA VAL A 51 5.51 13.56 -1.23
C VAL A 51 5.84 14.13 -2.61
N PHE A 52 5.84 13.32 -3.68
CA PHE A 52 6.11 13.79 -5.04
C PHE A 52 5.03 14.75 -5.56
N SER A 53 3.78 14.58 -5.17
CA SER A 53 2.74 15.56 -5.46
C SER A 53 3.00 16.88 -4.73
N THR A 54 3.42 16.84 -3.47
CA THR A 54 3.76 18.05 -2.69
C THR A 54 4.97 18.77 -3.29
N ILE A 55 6.04 18.05 -3.67
CA ILE A 55 7.23 18.64 -4.31
C ILE A 55 6.87 19.39 -5.60
N ARG A 56 5.94 18.88 -6.40
CA ARG A 56 5.51 19.51 -7.66
C ARG A 56 4.71 20.79 -7.47
N ASN A 57 3.98 20.89 -6.36
CA ASN A 57 2.98 21.93 -6.15
C ASN A 57 3.37 22.96 -5.07
N VAL A 58 4.49 22.79 -4.37
CA VAL A 58 4.97 23.75 -3.37
C VAL A 58 5.78 24.86 -4.04
N ASP A 59 5.49 26.12 -3.71
CA ASP A 59 6.19 27.27 -4.28
C ASP A 59 7.53 27.53 -3.58
N ASP A 60 7.58 27.33 -2.25
CA ASP A 60 8.80 27.52 -1.49
C ASP A 60 9.92 26.56 -1.92
N ARG A 61 11.00 27.15 -2.47
CA ARG A 61 12.18 26.43 -2.96
C ARG A 61 12.89 25.68 -1.84
N LYS A 62 12.97 26.24 -0.62
CA LYS A 62 13.68 25.59 0.50
C LYS A 62 12.98 24.28 0.89
N THR A 63 11.66 24.32 1.03
CA THR A 63 10.83 23.14 1.29
C THR A 63 10.91 22.12 0.15
N LYS A 64 10.88 22.56 -1.10
CA LYS A 64 11.02 21.70 -2.28
C LYS A 64 12.33 20.91 -2.26
N ILE A 65 13.45 21.58 -1.99
CA ILE A 65 14.79 20.96 -1.88
C ILE A 65 14.84 19.97 -0.72
N LYS A 66 14.32 20.36 0.46
CA LYS A 66 14.27 19.48 1.65
C LYS A 66 13.52 18.17 1.36
N LEU A 67 12.32 18.26 0.78
CA LEU A 67 11.50 17.08 0.45
C LEU A 67 12.14 16.24 -0.67
N ALA A 68 12.76 16.85 -1.67
CA ALA A 68 13.46 16.13 -2.73
C ALA A 68 14.66 15.35 -2.19
N ASN A 69 15.45 15.95 -1.29
CA ASN A 69 16.59 15.28 -0.65
C ASN A 69 16.13 14.12 0.25
N LEU A 70 15.06 14.32 1.02
CA LEU A 70 14.45 13.23 1.79
C LEU A 70 14.00 12.09 0.86
N SER A 71 13.30 12.42 -0.22
CA SER A 71 12.80 11.41 -1.16
C SER A 71 13.92 10.64 -1.85
N LYS A 72 15.05 11.29 -2.16
CA LYS A 72 16.24 10.62 -2.73
C LYS A 72 16.81 9.58 -1.77
N LYS A 73 16.91 9.92 -0.47
CA LYS A 73 17.42 9.00 0.57
C LYS A 73 16.54 7.76 0.74
N VAL A 74 15.22 7.92 0.64
CA VAL A 74 14.27 6.81 0.87
C VAL A 74 14.00 5.98 -0.41
N MET A 75 14.35 6.50 -1.59
CA MET A 75 14.09 5.85 -2.89
C MET A 75 14.66 4.43 -3.00
N PRO A 76 15.91 4.12 -2.58
CA PRO A 76 16.47 2.78 -2.69
C PRO A 76 15.63 1.73 -1.95
N PHE A 77 15.08 2.10 -0.80
CA PHE A 77 14.26 1.23 0.04
C PHE A 77 12.84 0.99 -0.51
N HIS A 78 12.40 1.72 -1.55
CA HIS A 78 11.06 1.57 -2.15
C HIS A 78 10.72 0.16 -2.56
N ARG A 79 11.63 -0.43 -3.33
CA ARG A 79 11.41 -1.74 -3.93
C ARG A 79 11.39 -2.81 -2.83
N TYR A 80 12.36 -2.74 -1.92
CA TYR A 80 12.45 -3.66 -0.78
C TYR A 80 11.23 -3.60 0.13
N THR A 81 10.83 -2.41 0.55
CA THR A 81 9.62 -2.25 1.40
C THR A 81 8.35 -2.73 0.68
N GLY A 82 8.28 -2.58 -0.66
CA GLY A 82 7.17 -3.11 -1.45
C GLY A 82 7.17 -4.63 -1.52
N THR A 83 8.35 -5.25 -1.69
CA THR A 83 8.52 -6.70 -1.64
C THR A 83 8.21 -7.27 -0.25
N ILE A 84 8.65 -6.60 0.82
CA ILE A 84 8.31 -6.98 2.19
C ILE A 84 6.80 -6.91 2.41
N ALA A 85 6.13 -5.85 1.93
CA ALA A 85 4.67 -5.77 1.98
C ALA A 85 4.03 -6.98 1.29
N LEU A 86 4.51 -7.36 0.09
CA LEU A 86 4.01 -8.53 -0.62
C LEU A 86 4.19 -9.82 0.18
N VAL A 87 5.38 -10.09 0.72
CA VAL A 87 5.65 -11.28 1.53
C VAL A 87 4.71 -11.36 2.74
N ILE A 88 4.56 -10.25 3.47
CA ILE A 88 3.69 -10.18 4.64
C ILE A 88 2.22 -10.37 4.28
N ILE A 89 1.77 -9.81 3.15
CA ILE A 89 0.41 -10.02 2.65
C ILE A 89 0.18 -11.46 2.18
N MET A 90 1.17 -12.14 1.62
CA MET A 90 1.04 -13.58 1.31
C MET A 90 0.84 -14.41 2.58
N ILE A 91 1.54 -14.09 3.66
CA ILE A 91 1.34 -14.74 4.97
C ILE A 91 -0.06 -14.45 5.52
N HIS A 92 -0.52 -13.21 5.41
CA HIS A 92 -1.91 -12.85 5.75
C HIS A 92 -2.92 -13.72 4.98
N VAL A 93 -2.78 -13.82 3.66
CA VAL A 93 -3.67 -14.61 2.79
C VAL A 93 -3.61 -16.10 3.14
N PHE A 94 -2.43 -16.63 3.43
CA PHE A 94 -2.26 -18.01 3.89
C PHE A 94 -3.07 -18.28 5.16
N PHE A 95 -2.97 -17.42 6.18
CA PHE A 95 -3.75 -17.61 7.41
C PHE A 95 -5.25 -17.45 7.20
N ILE A 96 -5.68 -16.53 6.32
CA ILE A 96 -7.09 -16.39 5.96
C ILE A 96 -7.61 -17.69 5.33
N GLY A 97 -6.90 -18.23 4.35
CA GLY A 97 -7.29 -19.48 3.68
C GLY A 97 -7.25 -20.69 4.62
N TYR A 98 -6.25 -20.77 5.50
CA TYR A 98 -6.11 -21.89 6.44
C TYR A 98 -7.19 -21.90 7.53
N TRP A 99 -7.57 -20.74 8.08
CA TRP A 99 -8.53 -20.68 9.21
C TRP A 99 -9.98 -20.41 8.81
N TYR A 100 -10.22 -19.67 7.74
CA TYR A 100 -11.58 -19.28 7.33
C TYR A 100 -12.01 -19.92 6.02
N GLY A 101 -11.11 -20.61 5.31
CA GLY A 101 -11.33 -21.06 3.94
C GLY A 101 -11.37 -19.89 2.95
N PHE A 102 -11.46 -20.22 1.66
CA PHE A 102 -11.67 -19.22 0.62
C PHE A 102 -13.10 -19.26 0.11
N SER A 103 -13.75 -18.10 0.02
CA SER A 103 -15.10 -17.98 -0.52
C SER A 103 -15.19 -16.86 -1.55
N PHE A 104 -15.65 -17.21 -2.76
CA PHE A 104 -15.98 -16.26 -3.82
C PHE A 104 -17.29 -15.49 -3.56
N THR A 105 -18.10 -15.89 -2.57
CA THR A 105 -19.29 -15.12 -2.18
C THR A 105 -18.96 -14.02 -1.17
N ASN A 106 -17.78 -14.09 -0.53
CA ASN A 106 -17.33 -13.08 0.40
C ASN A 106 -16.63 -11.93 -0.34
N ILE A 107 -17.32 -10.79 -0.45
CA ILE A 107 -16.81 -9.62 -1.17
C ILE A 107 -15.49 -9.06 -0.61
N LYS A 108 -15.26 -9.19 0.71
CA LYS A 108 -13.98 -8.83 1.34
C LYS A 108 -12.83 -9.67 0.79
N MET A 109 -13.03 -10.98 0.67
CA MET A 109 -12.03 -11.91 0.13
C MET A 109 -11.76 -11.63 -1.35
N ILE A 110 -12.79 -11.29 -2.13
CA ILE A 110 -12.64 -10.91 -3.55
C ILE A 110 -11.77 -9.65 -3.68
N PHE A 111 -12.08 -8.57 -2.95
CA PHE A 111 -11.27 -7.36 -3.00
C PHE A 111 -9.84 -7.58 -2.47
N GLY A 112 -9.68 -8.45 -1.46
CA GLY A 112 -8.37 -8.85 -0.95
C GLY A 112 -7.55 -9.60 -1.99
N LEU A 113 -8.15 -10.53 -2.73
CA LEU A 113 -7.50 -11.27 -3.81
C LEU A 113 -7.10 -10.35 -4.97
N LEU A 114 -7.99 -9.45 -5.38
CA LEU A 114 -7.70 -8.46 -6.43
C LEU A 114 -6.56 -7.53 -5.99
N ALA A 115 -6.55 -7.09 -4.73
CA ALA A 115 -5.45 -6.30 -4.17
C ALA A 115 -4.13 -7.08 -4.17
N LEU A 116 -4.13 -8.36 -3.80
CA LEU A 116 -2.93 -9.22 -3.86
C LEU A 116 -2.38 -9.32 -5.28
N ILE A 117 -3.23 -9.66 -6.26
CA ILE A 117 -2.83 -9.76 -7.67
C ILE A 117 -2.23 -8.43 -8.16
N ASN A 118 -2.87 -7.31 -7.82
CA ASN A 118 -2.37 -5.98 -8.17
C ASN A 118 -1.03 -5.68 -7.49
N LEU A 119 -0.86 -6.03 -6.21
CA LEU A 119 0.40 -5.87 -5.48
C LEU A 119 1.54 -6.71 -6.10
N ILE A 120 1.26 -7.93 -6.57
CA ILE A 120 2.24 -8.75 -7.30
C ILE A 120 2.71 -7.99 -8.55
N PHE A 121 1.79 -7.55 -9.41
CA PHE A 121 2.16 -6.79 -10.62
C PHE A 121 2.86 -5.47 -10.30
N MET A 122 2.46 -4.80 -9.22
CA MET A 122 3.09 -3.59 -8.73
C MET A 122 4.57 -3.83 -8.39
N VAL A 123 4.85 -4.87 -7.59
CA VAL A 123 6.21 -5.23 -7.19
C VAL A 123 7.03 -5.65 -8.41
N MET A 124 6.49 -6.52 -9.27
CA MET A 124 7.15 -6.95 -10.51
C MET A 124 7.54 -5.76 -11.40
N THR A 125 6.60 -4.84 -11.66
CA THR A 125 6.88 -3.64 -12.45
C THR A 125 7.86 -2.70 -11.76
N GLY A 126 7.87 -2.65 -10.42
CA GLY A 126 8.83 -1.87 -9.63
C GLY A 126 10.28 -2.36 -9.79
N TRP A 127 10.49 -3.68 -9.80
CA TRP A 127 11.78 -4.30 -10.08
C TRP A 127 12.17 -4.20 -11.55
N TRP A 128 11.23 -4.44 -12.48
CA TRP A 128 11.50 -4.34 -13.91
C TRP A 128 11.99 -2.94 -14.32
N ARG A 129 11.53 -1.88 -13.65
CA ARG A 129 12.02 -0.52 -13.91
C ARG A 129 13.53 -0.31 -13.68
N LEU A 130 14.21 -1.19 -12.95
CA LEU A 130 15.68 -1.16 -12.85
C LEU A 130 16.35 -1.57 -14.16
N MET A 131 15.80 -2.58 -14.83
CA MET A 131 16.35 -3.11 -16.07
C MET A 131 15.89 -2.30 -17.29
N LYS A 132 14.64 -1.83 -17.30
CA LYS A 132 14.04 -1.08 -18.42
C LYS A 132 13.28 0.16 -17.93
N PRO A 133 13.97 1.28 -17.65
CA PRO A 133 13.37 2.50 -17.12
C PRO A 133 12.60 3.31 -18.20
N THR A 134 11.56 2.72 -18.79
CA THR A 134 10.74 3.40 -19.81
C THR A 134 9.61 4.23 -19.21
N GLY A 135 9.20 5.29 -19.91
CA GLY A 135 8.04 6.11 -19.52
C GLY A 135 6.73 5.32 -19.47
N LYS A 136 6.55 4.34 -20.37
CA LYS A 136 5.38 3.43 -20.37
C LYS A 136 5.32 2.60 -19.09
N LEU A 137 6.43 1.96 -18.71
CA LEU A 137 6.48 1.13 -17.50
C LEU A 137 6.28 1.96 -16.22
N ARG A 138 6.82 3.19 -16.18
CA ARG A 138 6.55 4.14 -15.09
C ARG A 138 5.05 4.44 -14.95
N ARG A 139 4.35 4.68 -16.06
CA ARG A 139 2.89 4.94 -16.04
C ARG A 139 2.10 3.72 -15.58
N ILE A 140 2.46 2.52 -16.03
CA ILE A 140 1.82 1.27 -15.59
C ILE A 140 1.99 1.11 -14.08
N HIS A 141 3.22 1.21 -13.58
CA HIS A 141 3.52 1.11 -12.15
C HIS A 141 2.72 2.12 -11.32
N LEU A 142 2.63 3.38 -11.76
CA LEU A 142 1.83 4.39 -11.07
C LEU A 142 0.33 4.05 -11.07
N ARG A 143 -0.22 3.61 -12.21
CA ARG A 143 -1.65 3.23 -12.33
C ARG A 143 -2.00 2.03 -11.46
N LEU A 144 -1.12 1.02 -11.42
CA LEU A 144 -1.26 -0.09 -10.48
C LEU A 144 -1.32 0.42 -9.04
N GLY A 145 -0.57 1.47 -8.69
CA GLY A 145 -0.51 1.96 -7.30
C GLY A 145 -1.76 2.69 -6.89
N ILE A 146 -2.28 3.51 -7.81
CA ILE A 146 -3.59 4.14 -7.64
C ILE A 146 -4.67 3.06 -7.50
N SER A 147 -4.67 2.05 -8.38
CA SER A 147 -5.65 0.96 -8.33
C SER A 147 -5.54 0.14 -7.04
N LEU A 148 -4.32 -0.20 -6.60
CA LEU A 148 -4.06 -0.93 -5.36
C LEU A 148 -4.56 -0.15 -4.14
N PHE A 149 -4.37 1.17 -4.09
CA PHE A 149 -4.91 2.01 -3.04
C PHE A 149 -6.43 1.88 -2.92
N PHE A 150 -7.15 1.94 -4.04
CA PHE A 150 -8.60 1.77 -4.06
C PHE A 150 -9.03 0.35 -3.69
N LEU A 151 -8.36 -0.69 -4.22
CA LEU A 151 -8.67 -2.07 -3.88
C LEU A 151 -8.48 -2.38 -2.40
N ILE A 152 -7.41 -1.86 -1.78
CA ILE A 152 -7.20 -1.97 -0.33
C ILE A 152 -8.30 -1.23 0.44
N THR A 153 -8.66 -0.03 -0.01
CA THR A 153 -9.76 0.73 0.62
C THR A 153 -11.06 -0.08 0.60
N LEU A 154 -11.41 -0.68 -0.54
CA LEU A 154 -12.60 -1.53 -0.68
C LEU A 154 -12.49 -2.78 0.20
N HIS A 155 -11.34 -3.45 0.24
CA HIS A 155 -11.10 -4.61 1.10
C HIS A 155 -11.21 -4.28 2.61
N VAL A 156 -10.91 -3.04 3.01
CA VAL A 156 -11.05 -2.61 4.41
C VAL A 156 -12.51 -2.29 4.74
N LEU A 157 -13.25 -1.71 3.79
CA LEU A 157 -14.64 -1.27 4.00
C LEU A 157 -15.65 -2.42 3.95
N PHE A 158 -15.45 -3.38 3.05
CA PHE A 158 -16.29 -4.55 2.84
C PHE A 158 -15.65 -5.81 3.43
#